data_AF-A0A329SUZ0-F1
#
_entry.id   AF-A0A329SUZ0-F1
#
_cell.length_a   1.000
_cell.length_b   1.000
_cell.length_c   1.000
_cell.angle_alpha   90.00
_cell.angle_beta   90.00
_cell.angle_gamma   90.00
#
_symmetry.space_group_name_H-M   'P 1'
#
loop_
_entity.id
_entity.type
_entity.pdbx_description
1 polymer ?
#
loop_
_entity_poly.entity_id
_entity_poly.type
_entity_poly.pdbx_seq_one_letter_code
_entity_poly.pdbx_strand_id
1 'polypeptide(L)'
;MSKEFGLILDGWIHGPEDFLAVFACFETPDGPWYPLLSTDPAMDGLDDALSAGGHAAAIDRFLPGVFTFTNGCAVFVGVNCAVNKTLARLMGALLVGCASHRLNLAVCELLAPHEADFEKV
;
A
#
# COMPACT_ATOMS: atom_id res chain seq x y z
N MET A 1 -23.38 4.80 13.00
CA MET A 1 -22.22 5.43 12.34
C MET A 1 -21.47 4.32 11.63
N SER A 2 -21.32 4.39 10.30
CA SER A 2 -20.29 3.59 9.65
C SER A 2 -18.95 4.08 10.20
N LYS A 3 -18.12 3.16 10.70
CA LYS A 3 -16.73 3.48 11.04
C LYS A 3 -15.96 3.45 9.73
N GLU A 4 -15.95 4.58 9.03
CA GLU A 4 -15.12 4.73 7.84
C GLU A 4 -13.66 4.80 8.28
N PHE A 5 -12.83 3.97 7.65
CA PHE A 5 -11.39 3.99 7.81
C PHE A 5 -10.74 3.86 6.44
N GLY A 6 -9.45 4.18 6.37
CA GLY A 6 -8.61 3.91 5.23
C GLY A 6 -7.48 2.96 5.59
N LEU A 7 -6.85 2.40 4.56
CA LEU A 7 -5.61 1.65 4.67
C LEU A 7 -4.49 2.37 3.93
N ILE A 8 -3.30 2.37 4.52
CA ILE A 8 -2.08 2.85 3.86
C ILE A 8 -1.15 1.65 3.74
N LEU A 9 -0.72 1.36 2.52
CA LEU A 9 0.26 0.31 2.25
C LEU A 9 1.60 0.92 1.87
N ASP A 10 2.63 0.40 2.51
CA ASP A 10 4.02 0.70 2.15
C ASP A 10 4.76 -0.61 1.88
N GLY A 11 5.33 -0.71 0.68
CA GLY A 11 6.02 -1.90 0.22
C GLY A 11 7.48 -1.60 -0.06
N TRP A 12 8.38 -2.45 0.43
CA TRP A 12 9.81 -2.33 0.18
C TRP A 12 10.44 -3.71 -0.02
N ILE A 13 11.65 -3.72 -0.58
CA ILE A 13 12.43 -4.94 -0.81
C ILE A 13 13.60 -4.93 0.18
N HIS A 14 13.85 -6.04 0.87
CA HIS A 14 15.03 -6.22 1.69
C HIS A 14 15.70 -7.56 1.41
N GLY A 15 16.81 -7.52 0.66
CA GLY A 15 17.48 -8.73 0.20
C GLY A 15 16.62 -9.46 -0.86
N PRO A 16 16.36 -10.77 -0.72
CA PRO A 16 15.51 -11.50 -1.65
C PRO A 16 14.00 -11.38 -1.35
N GLU A 17 13.62 -10.75 -0.24
CA GLU A 17 12.24 -10.73 0.24
C GLU A 17 11.56 -9.38 -0.01
N ASP A 18 10.31 -9.45 -0.47
CA ASP A 18 9.39 -8.32 -0.53
C ASP A 18 8.67 -8.18 0.82
N PHE A 19 8.50 -6.95 1.31
CA PHE A 19 7.82 -6.64 2.56
C PHE A 19 6.64 -5.72 2.31
N LEU A 20 5.61 -5.88 3.13
CA LEU A 20 4.43 -5.02 3.11
C LEU A 20 4.05 -4.57 4.52
N ALA A 21 4.11 -3.27 4.77
CA ALA A 21 3.49 -2.66 5.92
C ALA A 21 2.04 -2.25 5.60
N VAL A 22 1.15 -2.56 6.54
CA VAL A 22 -0.26 -2.17 6.50
C VAL A 22 -0.55 -1.27 7.69
N PHE A 23 -1.02 -0.05 7.42
CA PHE A 23 -1.49 0.87 8.45
C PHE A 23 -2.99 1.11 8.29
N ALA A 24 -3.72 1.27 9.39
CA ALA A 24 -5.04 1.88 9.34
C ALA A 24 -4.91 3.41 9.34
N CYS A 25 -5.92 4.10 8.85
CA CYS A 25 -6.04 5.56 8.89
C CYS A 25 -7.48 5.94 9.21
N PHE A 26 -7.71 6.66 10.29
CA PHE A 26 -9.04 7.15 10.63
C PHE A 26 -8.97 8.35 11.57
N GLU A 27 -10.04 9.14 11.60
CA GLU A 27 -10.16 10.31 12.47
C GLU A 27 -10.55 9.89 13.90
N THR A 28 -9.93 10.53 14.88
CA THR A 28 -10.29 10.45 16.29
C THR A 28 -10.60 11.86 16.81
N PRO A 29 -11.23 12.00 18.00
CA PRO A 29 -11.45 13.32 18.61
C PRO A 29 -10.16 14.14 18.80
N ASP A 30 -9.02 13.46 18.93
CA ASP A 30 -7.70 14.06 19.14
C ASP A 30 -6.93 14.28 17.83
N GLY A 31 -7.54 13.98 16.69
CA GLY A 31 -6.96 14.10 15.35
C GLY A 31 -6.79 12.75 14.63
N PRO A 32 -6.17 12.75 13.45
CA PRO A 32 -6.02 11.54 12.65
C PRO A 32 -5.04 10.58 13.30
N TRP A 33 -5.40 9.29 13.32
CA TRP A 33 -4.59 8.23 13.89
C TRP A 33 -4.24 7.17 12.84
N TYR A 34 -2.97 6.72 12.87
CA TYR A 34 -2.37 5.87 11.85
C TYR A 34 -1.66 4.65 12.46
N PRO A 35 -2.36 3.71 13.11
CA PRO A 35 -1.70 2.57 13.74
C PRO A 35 -1.15 1.60 12.69
N LEU A 36 0.06 1.11 12.93
CA LEU A 36 0.64 -0.02 12.21
C LEU A 36 -0.10 -1.30 12.59
N LEU A 37 -0.68 -1.98 11.60
CA LEU A 37 -1.40 -3.24 11.79
C LEU A 37 -0.50 -4.46 11.57
N SER A 38 0.41 -4.39 10.58
CA SER A 38 1.32 -5.49 10.25
C SER A 38 2.52 -5.02 9.43
N THR A 39 3.61 -5.77 9.55
CA THR A 39 4.83 -5.69 8.74
C THR A 39 5.27 -7.12 8.44
N ASP A 40 4.57 -7.77 7.54
CA ASP A 40 4.90 -9.15 7.18
C ASP A 40 5.60 -9.19 5.81
N PRO A 41 6.53 -10.14 5.60
CA PRO A 41 7.03 -10.42 4.27
C PRO A 41 5.82 -10.72 3.37
N ALA A 42 5.76 -10.05 2.21
CA ALA A 42 4.80 -10.37 1.19
C ALA A 42 5.07 -11.82 0.77
N MET A 43 4.10 -12.70 1.04
CA MET A 43 4.25 -14.15 0.89
C MET A 43 5.00 -14.51 -0.39
N ASP A 44 6.14 -15.18 -0.24
CA ASP A 44 6.93 -15.66 -1.37
C ASP A 44 6.21 -16.86 -2.01
N GLY A 45 5.89 -16.76 -3.30
CA GLY A 45 5.08 -17.76 -3.99
C GLY A 45 4.87 -17.42 -5.45
N LEU A 46 5.74 -17.98 -6.29
CA LEU A 46 5.61 -18.22 -7.72
C LEU A 46 4.24 -17.77 -8.30
N ASP A 47 4.25 -16.70 -9.08
CA ASP A 47 3.19 -16.17 -9.95
C ASP A 47 1.83 -15.78 -9.31
N ASP A 48 1.46 -16.29 -8.13
CA ASP A 48 0.11 -16.10 -7.56
C ASP A 48 0.09 -15.45 -6.17
N ALA A 49 1.22 -15.33 -5.46
CA ALA A 49 1.28 -14.67 -4.14
C ALA A 49 1.38 -13.13 -4.21
N LEU A 50 1.82 -12.59 -5.35
CA LEU A 50 1.68 -11.17 -5.71
C LEU A 50 0.29 -10.83 -6.27
N SER A 51 -0.61 -11.81 -6.37
CA SER A 51 -1.99 -11.54 -6.81
C SER A 51 -2.71 -10.65 -5.78
N ALA A 52 -3.68 -9.88 -6.25
CA ALA A 52 -4.55 -9.11 -5.36
C ALA A 52 -5.27 -9.99 -4.33
N GLY A 53 -5.44 -11.30 -4.61
CA GLY A 53 -5.98 -12.28 -3.67
C GLY A 53 -5.03 -12.59 -2.51
N GLY A 54 -3.73 -12.75 -2.78
CA GLY A 54 -2.71 -12.94 -1.75
C GLY A 54 -2.60 -11.74 -0.81
N HIS A 55 -2.59 -10.53 -1.38
CA HIS A 55 -2.61 -9.28 -0.61
C HIS A 55 -3.90 -9.12 0.21
N ALA A 56 -5.06 -9.47 -0.36
CA ALA A 56 -6.33 -9.43 0.36
C ALA A 56 -6.32 -10.39 1.56
N ALA A 57 -5.85 -11.62 1.39
CA ALA A 57 -5.77 -12.61 2.46
C ALA A 57 -4.79 -12.20 3.57
N ALA A 58 -3.64 -11.61 3.20
CA ALA A 58 -2.69 -11.04 4.14
C ALA A 58 -3.34 -9.91 4.95
N ILE A 59 -3.95 -8.92 4.28
CA ILE A 59 -4.65 -7.81 4.94
C ILE A 59 -5.76 -8.31 5.85
N ASP A 60 -6.58 -9.28 5.42
CA ASP A 60 -7.66 -9.85 6.23
C ASP A 60 -7.14 -10.54 7.50
N ARG A 61 -5.95 -11.17 7.44
CA ARG A 61 -5.28 -11.75 8.61
C ARG A 61 -4.84 -10.70 9.63
N PHE A 62 -4.49 -9.49 9.19
CA PHE A 62 -3.96 -8.43 10.04
C PHE A 62 -5.01 -7.44 10.52
N LEU A 63 -6.18 -7.41 9.89
CA LEU A 63 -7.29 -6.61 10.36
C LEU A 63 -7.85 -7.25 11.63
N PRO A 64 -7.73 -6.61 12.82
CA PRO A 64 -8.39 -7.13 14.01
C PRO A 64 -9.89 -7.14 13.75
N GLY A 65 -10.61 -8.20 14.18
CA GLY A 65 -11.98 -8.56 13.77
C GLY A 65 -13.11 -7.51 13.91
N VAL A 66 -12.78 -6.26 14.25
CA VAL A 66 -13.61 -5.06 14.14
C VAL A 66 -13.55 -4.43 12.73
N PHE A 67 -12.48 -4.69 11.98
CA PHE A 67 -12.31 -4.29 10.59
C PHE A 67 -12.35 -5.57 9.75
N THR A 68 -13.21 -5.64 8.75
CA THR A 68 -13.18 -6.72 7.76
C THR A 68 -12.85 -6.14 6.40
N PHE A 69 -12.21 -6.94 5.56
CA PHE A 69 -11.84 -6.57 4.19
C PHE A 69 -13.00 -5.96 3.37
N THR A 70 -14.24 -6.30 3.72
CA THR A 70 -15.47 -5.92 3.01
C THR A 70 -16.33 -4.89 3.74
N ASN A 71 -15.97 -4.41 4.93
CA ASN A 71 -16.87 -3.59 5.75
C ASN A 71 -16.13 -2.38 6.37
N GLY A 72 -16.04 -1.28 5.60
CA GLY A 72 -15.71 0.05 6.12
C GLY A 72 -14.46 0.73 5.56
N CYS A 73 -13.70 0.10 4.66
CA CYS A 73 -12.54 0.74 4.02
C CYS A 73 -13.01 1.69 2.91
N ALA A 74 -12.94 2.99 3.15
CA ALA A 74 -13.33 4.01 2.19
C ALA A 74 -12.19 4.32 1.19
N VAL A 75 -10.96 4.31 1.68
CA VAL A 75 -9.78 4.76 0.94
C VAL A 75 -8.61 3.81 1.15
N PHE A 76 -7.87 3.58 0.08
CA PHE A 76 -6.65 2.80 0.08
C PHE A 76 -5.53 3.67 -0.50
N VAL A 77 -4.46 3.90 0.26
CA VAL A 77 -3.29 4.67 -0.18
C VAL A 77 -2.16 3.71 -0.53
N GLY A 78 -1.63 3.81 -1.74
CA GLY A 78 -0.53 2.96 -2.16
C GLY A 78 0.00 3.30 -3.56
N VAL A 79 1.00 2.57 -4.01
CA VAL A 79 1.51 2.71 -5.38
C VAL A 79 0.44 2.34 -6.41
N ASN A 80 0.43 3.03 -7.55
CA ASN A 80 -0.57 2.86 -8.62
C ASN A 80 -0.35 1.58 -9.46
N CYS A 81 0.04 0.47 -8.82
CA CYS A 81 0.32 -0.80 -9.47
C CYS A 81 -0.97 -1.58 -9.76
N ALA A 82 -0.90 -2.57 -10.66
CA ALA A 82 -2.03 -3.40 -11.05
C ALA A 82 -2.64 -4.17 -9.86
N VAL A 83 -1.78 -4.61 -8.93
CA VAL A 83 -2.17 -5.33 -7.70
C VAL A 83 -3.05 -4.44 -6.82
N ASN A 84 -2.57 -3.24 -6.46
CA ASN A 84 -3.31 -2.28 -5.64
C ASN A 84 -4.60 -1.79 -6.29
N LYS A 85 -4.63 -1.61 -7.61
CA LYS A 85 -5.87 -1.30 -8.35
C LYS A 85 -6.90 -2.40 -8.24
N THR A 86 -6.45 -3.65 -8.36
CA THR A 86 -7.33 -4.81 -8.28
C THR A 86 -7.83 -5.00 -6.86
N LEU A 87 -6.95 -4.83 -5.87
CA LEU A 87 -7.28 -4.87 -4.45
C LEU A 87 -8.31 -3.80 -4.07
N ALA A 88 -8.10 -2.55 -4.46
CA ALA A 88 -9.05 -1.46 -4.23
C ALA A 88 -10.42 -1.75 -4.84
N ARG A 89 -10.47 -2.34 -6.06
CA ARG A 89 -11.73 -2.77 -6.69
C ARG A 89 -12.41 -3.90 -5.92
N LEU A 90 -11.65 -4.90 -5.45
CA LEU A 90 -12.18 -6.00 -4.65
C LEU A 90 -12.76 -5.51 -3.31
N MET A 91 -12.14 -4.47 -2.73
CA MET A 91 -12.59 -3.85 -1.47
C MET A 91 -13.70 -2.81 -1.65
N GLY A 92 -14.00 -2.38 -2.88
CA GLY A 92 -14.89 -1.24 -3.14
C GLY A 92 -14.34 0.10 -2.62
N ALA A 93 -13.02 0.21 -2.44
CA ALA A 93 -12.34 1.38 -1.90
C ALA A 93 -11.74 2.28 -2.99
N LEU A 94 -11.58 3.57 -2.70
CA LEU A 94 -10.87 4.50 -3.59
C LEU A 94 -9.36 4.32 -3.46
N LEU A 95 -8.66 4.06 -4.57
CA LEU A 95 -7.20 4.07 -4.61
C LEU A 95 -6.66 5.50 -4.73
N VAL A 96 -5.92 5.94 -3.72
CA VAL A 96 -5.16 7.19 -3.70
C VAL A 96 -3.68 6.88 -3.93
N GLY A 97 -3.10 7.52 -4.94
CA GLY A 97 -1.70 7.30 -5.31
C GLY A 97 -0.73 7.81 -4.25
N CYS A 98 0.29 7.00 -3.96
CA CYS A 98 1.35 7.33 -3.01
C CYS A 98 2.10 8.63 -3.40
N ALA A 99 2.19 9.57 -2.45
CA ALA A 99 2.84 10.86 -2.67
C ALA A 99 4.34 10.75 -2.93
N SER A 100 5.05 9.88 -2.18
CA SER A 100 6.48 9.66 -2.37
C SER A 100 6.77 9.07 -3.76
N HIS A 101 5.93 8.14 -4.23
CA HIS A 101 6.08 7.58 -5.57
C HIS A 101 5.85 8.65 -6.66
N ARG A 102 4.85 9.52 -6.51
CA ARG A 102 4.65 10.65 -7.45
C ARG A 102 5.83 11.61 -7.45
N LEU A 103 6.40 11.91 -6.28
CA LEU A 103 7.60 12.73 -6.18
C LEU A 103 8.80 12.06 -6.86
N ASN A 104 9.00 10.76 -6.62
CA ASN A 104 10.08 10.00 -7.26
C ASN A 104 9.96 10.04 -8.78
N LEU A 105 8.76 9.84 -9.33
CA LEU A 105 8.53 9.95 -10.77
C LEU A 105 8.85 11.35 -11.30
N ALA A 106 8.44 12.42 -10.60
CA ALA A 106 8.76 13.78 -10.98
C ALA A 106 10.27 14.07 -10.94
N VAL A 107 10.98 13.52 -9.95
CA VAL A 107 12.44 13.63 -9.85
C VAL A 107 13.12 12.86 -10.99
N CYS A 108 12.69 11.63 -11.28
CA CYS A 108 13.21 10.85 -12.41
C CYS A 108 13.02 11.60 -13.74
N GLU A 109 11.85 12.19 -13.98
CA GLU A 109 11.57 12.97 -15.19
C GLU A 109 12.46 14.22 -15.28
N LEU A 110 12.67 14.92 -14.15
CA LEU A 110 13.56 16.08 -14.08
C LEU A 110 15.02 15.72 -14.35
N LEU A 111 15.47 14.55 -13.87
CA LEU A 111 16.86 14.11 -13.96
C LEU A 111 17.18 13.31 -15.23
N ALA A 112 16.17 12.85 -15.98
CA ALA A 112 16.37 12.07 -17.21
C ALA A 112 17.34 12.73 -18.22
N PRO A 113 17.37 14.06 -18.43
CA PRO A 113 18.35 14.68 -19.31
C PRO A 113 19.81 14.63 -18.80
N HIS A 114 19.99 14.37 -17.50
CA HIS A 114 21.28 14.40 -16.80
C HIS A 114 21.79 13.01 -16.41
N GLU A 115 21.12 11.94 -16.85
CA GLU A 115 21.45 10.55 -16.49
C GLU A 115 22.93 10.21 -16.74
N ALA A 116 23.47 10.63 -17.89
CA ALA A 116 24.87 10.41 -18.29
C ALA A 116 25.92 11.17 -17.44
N ASP A 117 25.50 12.14 -16.62
CA ASP A 117 26.39 12.85 -15.71
C ASP A 117 26.52 12.14 -14.35
N PHE A 118 25.59 11.25 -14.02
CA PHE A 118 25.62 10.44 -12.78
C PHE A 118 26.49 9.18 -12.88
N GLU A 119 26.77 8.66 -14.09
CA GLU A 119 27.63 7.47 -14.29
C GLU A 119 29.14 7.75 -14.17
N LYS A 120 29.54 9.01 -14.00
CA LYS A 120 30.96 9.45 -14.01
C LYS A 120 31.61 9.51 -12.62
N VAL A 121 30.97 8.99 -11.58
CA VAL A 121 31.47 9.00 -10.20
C VAL A 121 31.76 7.58 -9.71
#